data_AF-K5W066-F1
#
_entry.id   AF-K5W066-F1
#
_cell.length_a   1.000
_cell.length_b   1.000
_cell.length_c   1.000
_cell.angle_alpha   90.00
_cell.angle_beta   90.00
_cell.angle_gamma   90.00
#
_symmetry.space_group_name_H-M   'P 1'
#
loop_
_entity.id
_entity.type
_entity.pdbx_description
1 polymer ?
#
loop_
_entity_poly.entity_id
_entity_poly.type
_entity_poly.pdbx_seq_one_letter_code
_entity_poly.pdbx_strand_id
1 'polypeptide(L)'
;MPKVVSRSAVSSSTDAQPTASSTAALRVYYCICGEFILVIDKSLASLPRRQTDNAIIIHTQHNDTGKARTFKLNATISEHPVLLQRKDGHERQYRFLCPRCYLPIGYQTSPPPAKSGPYIYILSGALTLFQGQVPPDAFDGENDNDV
;
A
#
# COMPACT_ATOMS: atom_id res chain seq x y z
N MET A 1 12.42 -27.21 49.34
CA MET A 1 12.68 -26.47 48.08
C MET A 1 11.43 -25.67 47.73
N PRO A 2 11.44 -24.33 47.71
CA PRO A 2 10.26 -23.57 47.35
C PRO A 2 10.10 -23.54 45.82
N LYS A 3 8.94 -23.96 45.33
CA LYS A 3 8.61 -24.05 43.92
C LYS A 3 8.25 -22.65 43.42
N VAL A 4 9.12 -22.05 42.61
CA VAL A 4 8.86 -20.76 41.96
C VAL A 4 7.78 -20.97 40.90
N VAL A 5 6.65 -20.29 41.04
CA VAL A 5 5.58 -20.26 40.04
C VAL A 5 5.55 -18.88 39.42
N SER A 6 6.00 -18.79 38.16
CA SER A 6 5.92 -17.56 37.37
C SER A 6 4.46 -17.28 37.01
N ARG A 7 3.91 -16.16 37.51
CA ARG A 7 2.62 -15.64 37.07
C ARG A 7 2.87 -14.58 36.00
N SER A 8 2.82 -14.99 34.74
CA SER A 8 2.80 -14.06 33.61
C SER A 8 1.47 -13.29 33.64
N ALA A 9 1.51 -12.00 33.96
CA ALA A 9 0.35 -11.14 33.82
C ALA A 9 0.17 -10.81 32.33
N VAL A 10 -0.82 -11.42 31.69
CA VAL A 10 -1.25 -11.04 30.34
C VAL A 10 -2.21 -9.88 30.50
N SER A 11 -1.71 -8.65 30.32
CA SER A 11 -2.55 -7.45 30.24
C SER A 11 -3.39 -7.51 28.96
N SER A 12 -4.63 -7.94 29.09
CA SER A 12 -5.63 -7.90 28.01
C SER A 12 -6.51 -6.68 28.25
N SER A 13 -6.28 -5.60 27.51
CA SER A 13 -7.05 -4.35 27.61
C SER A 13 -8.38 -4.47 26.85
N THR A 14 -9.29 -5.30 27.33
CA THR A 14 -10.61 -5.52 26.70
C THR A 14 -11.67 -4.50 27.14
N ASP A 15 -11.34 -3.59 28.06
CA ASP A 15 -12.33 -2.71 28.72
C ASP A 15 -12.01 -1.20 28.60
N ALA A 16 -11.18 -0.80 27.63
CA ALA A 16 -10.98 0.61 27.34
C ALA A 16 -12.09 1.10 26.41
N GLN A 17 -12.82 2.15 26.81
CA GLN A 17 -13.75 2.85 25.91
C GLN A 17 -13.03 3.20 24.60
N PRO A 18 -13.69 3.05 23.44
CA PRO A 18 -13.11 3.37 22.15
C PRO A 18 -12.69 4.84 22.11
N THR A 19 -11.39 5.11 22.30
CA THR A 19 -10.81 6.43 22.07
C THR A 19 -10.93 6.77 20.58
N ALA A 20 -10.85 8.05 20.17
CA ALA A 20 -10.90 8.42 18.74
C ALA A 20 -9.87 7.66 17.86
N SER A 21 -8.83 7.10 18.48
CA SER A 21 -7.84 6.19 17.88
C SER A 21 -8.39 4.80 17.53
N SER A 22 -9.43 4.33 18.20
CA SER A 22 -10.12 3.05 17.92
C SER A 22 -11.07 3.11 16.73
N THR A 23 -11.53 4.31 16.34
CA THR A 23 -12.40 4.54 15.17
C THR A 23 -11.66 4.54 13.83
N ALA A 24 -10.32 4.67 13.82
CA ALA A 24 -9.51 4.60 12.61
C ALA A 24 -8.53 3.43 12.70
N ALA A 25 -9.03 2.21 12.50
CA ALA A 25 -8.18 1.03 12.40
C ALA A 25 -7.22 1.18 11.19
N LEU A 26 -5.96 1.53 11.46
CA LEU A 26 -4.89 1.53 10.49
C LEU A 26 -4.72 0.12 9.93
N ARG A 27 -4.68 -0.01 8.61
CA ARG A 27 -4.48 -1.27 7.92
C ARG A 27 -3.02 -1.40 7.49
N VAL A 28 -2.46 -2.58 7.73
CA VAL A 28 -1.10 -2.94 7.35
C VAL A 28 -1.16 -3.86 6.12
N TYR A 29 -0.33 -3.56 5.13
CA TYR A 29 -0.19 -4.35 3.93
C TYR A 29 1.25 -4.77 3.72
N TYR A 30 1.40 -5.99 3.22
CA TYR A 30 2.66 -6.65 2.97
C TYR A 30 2.86 -6.85 1.47
N CYS A 31 4.11 -6.88 1.04
CA CYS A 31 4.50 -7.44 -0.24
C CYS A 31 4.15 -8.94 -0.26
N ILE A 32 4.02 -9.53 -1.44
CA ILE A 32 3.84 -10.98 -1.63
C ILE A 32 4.96 -11.80 -0.95
N CYS A 33 6.19 -11.27 -0.89
CA CYS A 33 7.29 -11.93 -0.18
C CYS A 33 7.16 -11.88 1.36
N GLY A 34 6.20 -11.11 1.89
CA GLY A 34 5.96 -10.91 3.32
C GLY A 34 6.68 -9.69 3.92
N GLU A 35 7.31 -8.85 3.10
CA GLU A 35 7.90 -7.58 3.56
C GLU A 35 6.82 -6.57 3.93
N PHE A 36 7.02 -5.77 4.97
CA PHE A 36 6.07 -4.73 5.36
C PHE A 36 6.21 -3.52 4.44
N ILE A 37 5.12 -3.11 3.78
CA ILE A 37 5.18 -2.06 2.74
C ILE A 37 4.30 -0.85 3.03
N LEU A 38 3.04 -1.02 3.43
CA LEU A 38 2.11 0.11 3.52
C LEU A 38 1.29 0.04 4.81
N VAL A 39 1.18 1.17 5.50
CA VAL A 39 0.16 1.40 6.53
C VAL A 39 -0.72 2.54 6.11
N ILE A 40 -2.03 2.37 6.12
CA ILE A 40 -2.99 3.40 5.67
C ILE A 40 -4.28 3.38 6.51
N ASP A 41 -4.89 4.54 6.66
CA ASP A 41 -6.14 4.78 7.39
C ASP A 41 -7.41 4.20 6.73
N LYS A 42 -7.31 3.70 5.49
CA LYS A 42 -8.45 3.21 4.70
C LYS A 42 -8.10 1.93 3.95
N SER A 43 -9.11 1.07 3.73
CA SER A 43 -8.92 -0.14 2.92
C SER A 43 -8.58 0.19 1.48
N LEU A 44 -7.58 -0.48 0.90
CA LEU A 44 -7.19 -0.31 -0.50
C LEU A 44 -8.34 -0.62 -1.47
N ALA A 45 -9.17 -1.62 -1.14
CA ALA A 45 -10.35 -1.98 -1.93
C ALA A 45 -11.43 -0.88 -1.99
N SER A 46 -11.40 0.08 -1.07
CA SER A 46 -12.38 1.18 -0.98
C SER A 46 -11.84 2.51 -1.51
N LEU A 47 -10.63 2.50 -2.07
CA LEU A 47 -10.01 3.63 -2.73
C LEU A 47 -10.35 3.61 -4.22
N PRO A 48 -10.42 4.79 -4.88
CA PRO A 48 -10.67 4.86 -6.31
C PRO A 48 -9.54 4.19 -7.08
N ARG A 49 -9.88 3.61 -8.23
CA ARG A 49 -8.94 2.96 -9.15
C ARG A 49 -8.79 3.80 -10.41
N ARG A 50 -7.58 3.79 -10.98
CA ARG A 50 -7.23 4.51 -12.20
C ARG A 50 -7.73 3.72 -13.42
N GLN A 51 -8.33 4.41 -14.38
CA GLN A 51 -8.95 3.77 -15.56
C GLN A 51 -7.93 3.21 -16.57
N THR A 52 -6.69 3.67 -16.54
CA THR A 52 -5.68 3.32 -17.56
C THR A 52 -4.91 2.02 -17.28
N ASP A 53 -4.79 1.64 -16.01
CA ASP A 53 -3.97 0.49 -15.56
C ASP A 53 -4.50 -0.14 -14.26
N ASN A 54 -5.73 0.20 -13.86
CA ASN A 54 -6.42 -0.31 -12.68
C ASN A 54 -5.67 -0.09 -11.34
N ALA A 55 -4.66 0.79 -11.31
CA ALA A 55 -3.89 1.07 -10.11
C ALA A 55 -4.75 1.80 -9.06
N ILE A 56 -4.54 1.47 -7.79
CA ILE A 56 -5.27 2.05 -6.67
C ILE A 56 -4.71 3.42 -6.35
N ILE A 57 -5.57 4.44 -6.31
CA ILE A 57 -5.19 5.84 -6.14
C ILE A 57 -5.19 6.21 -4.65
N ILE A 58 -4.04 6.62 -4.14
CA ILE A 58 -3.88 7.20 -2.79
C ILE A 58 -3.64 8.70 -2.93
N HIS A 59 -4.56 9.50 -2.37
CA HIS A 59 -4.39 10.96 -2.28
C HIS A 59 -3.32 11.29 -1.23
N THR A 60 -2.27 12.00 -1.63
CA THR A 60 -1.19 12.46 -0.74
C THR A 60 -1.50 13.87 -0.19
N GLN A 61 -2.27 14.66 -0.95
CA GLN A 61 -2.61 16.05 -0.67
C GLN A 61 -4.13 16.22 -0.73
N HIS A 62 -4.64 17.24 -0.04
CA HIS A 62 -6.05 17.60 -0.14
C HIS A 62 -6.27 18.33 -1.47
N ASN A 63 -7.22 17.87 -2.27
CA ASN A 63 -7.58 18.49 -3.54
C ASN A 63 -9.09 18.38 -3.77
N ASP A 64 -9.58 18.99 -4.85
CA ASP A 64 -11.02 19.02 -5.16
C ASP A 64 -11.63 17.62 -5.33
N THR A 65 -10.80 16.65 -5.70
CA THR A 65 -11.20 15.26 -5.91
C THR A 65 -11.22 14.41 -4.64
N GLY A 66 -10.64 14.88 -3.53
CA GLY A 66 -10.65 14.13 -2.28
C GLY A 66 -9.68 14.59 -1.20
N LYS A 67 -9.90 14.06 0.01
CA LYS A 67 -9.07 14.31 1.18
C LYS A 67 -7.78 13.49 1.13
N ALA A 68 -6.67 14.11 1.53
CA ALA A 68 -5.39 13.43 1.79
C ALA A 68 -5.57 12.23 2.74
N ARG A 69 -4.84 11.14 2.48
CA ARG A 69 -4.81 9.95 3.33
C ARG A 69 -3.64 9.99 4.29
N THR A 70 -3.86 9.48 5.49
CA THR A 70 -2.77 9.21 6.43
C THR A 70 -2.19 7.84 6.12
N PHE A 71 -0.95 7.81 5.63
CA PHE A 71 -0.26 6.55 5.33
C PHE A 71 1.27 6.66 5.44
N LYS A 72 1.92 5.52 5.67
CA LYS A 72 3.38 5.34 5.60
C LYS A 72 3.69 4.28 4.54
N LEU A 73 4.56 4.62 3.60
CA LEU A 73 5.06 3.71 2.57
C LEU A 73 6.52 3.37 2.86
N ASN A 74 6.82 2.09 3.01
CA ASN A 74 8.14 1.51 3.16
C ASN A 74 8.54 0.84 1.84
N ALA A 75 9.06 1.63 0.91
CA ALA A 75 9.48 1.17 -0.40
C ALA A 75 10.69 1.97 -0.88
N THR A 76 11.56 1.32 -1.65
CA THR A 76 12.72 1.96 -2.29
C THR A 76 12.27 2.59 -3.60
N ILE A 77 12.69 3.82 -3.88
CA ILE A 77 12.41 4.46 -5.17
C ILE A 77 13.42 3.96 -6.18
N SER A 78 12.97 3.54 -7.36
CA SER A 78 13.85 3.16 -8.47
C SER A 78 14.71 4.34 -8.92
N GLU A 79 15.98 4.09 -9.21
CA GLU A 79 16.96 5.11 -9.61
C GLU A 79 16.57 5.83 -10.90
N HIS A 80 15.93 5.11 -11.83
CA HIS A 80 15.56 5.63 -13.15
C HIS A 80 14.04 5.62 -13.33
N PRO A 81 13.44 6.75 -13.77
CA PRO A 81 12.03 6.76 -14.14
C PRO A 81 11.78 5.91 -15.38
N VAL A 82 10.64 5.25 -15.41
CA VAL A 82 10.16 4.52 -16.59
C VAL A 82 9.28 5.46 -17.41
N LEU A 83 9.57 5.60 -18.71
CA LEU A 83 8.71 6.31 -19.64
C LEU A 83 7.78 5.29 -20.32
N LEU A 84 6.48 5.44 -20.12
CA LEU A 84 5.46 4.60 -20.74
C LEU A 84 4.75 5.36 -21.85
N GLN A 85 4.62 4.74 -23.02
CA GLN A 85 3.71 5.21 -24.06
C GLN A 85 2.28 4.76 -23.70
N ARG A 86 1.36 5.73 -23.62
CA ARG A 86 -0.08 5.54 -23.49
C ARG A 86 -0.77 6.01 -24.78
N LYS A 87 -2.07 5.72 -24.89
CA LYS A 87 -2.90 6.22 -26.00
C LYS A 87 -2.87 7.75 -26.10
N ASP A 88 -2.85 8.43 -24.95
CA ASP A 88 -2.93 9.89 -24.85
C ASP A 88 -1.56 10.60 -24.70
N GLY A 89 -0.46 9.88 -24.94
CA GLY A 89 0.89 10.44 -24.87
C GLY A 89 1.84 9.64 -23.97
N HIS A 90 2.90 10.29 -23.48
CA HIS A 90 3.91 9.64 -22.65
C HIS A 90 3.71 9.96 -21.17
N GLU A 91 3.80 8.92 -20.33
CA GLU A 91 3.71 9.02 -18.87
C GLU A 91 5.07 8.67 -18.26
N ARG A 92 5.61 9.56 -17.40
CA ARG A 92 6.80 9.26 -16.59
C ARG A 92 6.37 8.64 -15.26
N GLN A 93 6.95 7.50 -14.92
CA GLN A 93 6.69 6.79 -13.67
C GLN A 93 7.95 6.64 -12.84
N TYR A 94 7.92 7.17 -11.62
CA TYR A 94 8.92 6.93 -10.59
C TYR A 94 8.43 5.77 -9.71
N ARG A 95 8.96 4.57 -9.96
CA ARG A 95 8.46 3.32 -9.36
C ARG A 95 8.95 3.14 -7.92
N PHE A 96 8.05 2.65 -7.09
CA PHE A 96 8.32 2.16 -5.74
C PHE A 96 8.52 0.64 -5.79
N LEU A 97 9.64 0.18 -5.25
CA LEU A 97 10.04 -1.22 -5.23
C LEU A 97 10.04 -1.74 -3.78
N CYS A 98 9.68 -3.00 -3.62
CA CYS A 98 9.84 -3.69 -2.35
C CYS A 98 11.33 -3.69 -1.94
N PRO A 99 11.69 -3.25 -0.72
CA PRO A 99 13.09 -3.16 -0.32
C PRO A 99 13.77 -4.54 -0.19
N ARG A 100 12.99 -5.62 -0.07
CA ARG A 100 13.49 -6.99 0.08
C ARG A 100 13.60 -7.75 -1.24
N CYS A 101 12.55 -7.75 -2.06
CA CYS A 101 12.49 -8.57 -3.28
C CYS A 101 12.42 -7.77 -4.58
N TYR A 102 12.47 -6.43 -4.49
CA TYR A 102 12.43 -5.51 -5.64
C TYR A 102 11.15 -5.59 -6.50
N LEU A 103 10.12 -6.29 -6.04
CA LEU A 103 8.80 -6.30 -6.69
C LEU A 103 8.28 -4.86 -6.84
N PRO A 104 7.82 -4.45 -8.04
CA PRO A 104 7.13 -3.17 -8.21
C PRO A 104 5.85 -3.11 -7.38
N ILE A 105 5.79 -2.17 -6.44
CA ILE A 105 4.65 -1.96 -5.55
C ILE A 105 3.70 -0.92 -6.12
N GLY A 106 4.25 0.11 -6.75
CA GLY A 106 3.51 1.29 -7.14
C GLY A 106 4.39 2.29 -7.84
N TYR A 107 3.86 3.47 -8.08
CA TYR A 107 4.62 4.58 -8.65
C TYR A 107 3.97 5.93 -8.31
N GLN A 108 4.72 6.99 -8.56
CA GLN A 108 4.19 8.35 -8.67
C GLN A 108 4.66 8.96 -9.99
N THR A 109 3.93 9.96 -10.49
CA THR A 109 4.28 10.67 -11.74
C THR A 109 5.15 11.90 -11.50
N SER A 110 5.14 12.43 -10.27
CA SER A 110 6.01 13.53 -9.86
C SER A 110 7.42 13.03 -9.50
N PRO A 111 8.46 13.83 -9.74
CA PRO A 111 9.82 13.48 -9.32
C PRO A 111 9.93 13.22 -7.81
N PRO A 112 10.84 12.33 -7.35
CA PRO A 112 11.09 12.10 -5.93
C PRO A 112 11.38 13.40 -5.16
N PRO A 113 11.12 13.46 -3.84
CA PRO A 113 10.85 12.35 -2.93
C PRO A 113 9.42 11.78 -3.01
N ALA A 114 9.16 10.69 -2.30
CA ALA A 114 7.81 10.11 -2.19
C ALA A 114 6.80 11.16 -1.67
N LYS A 115 5.58 11.15 -2.23
CA LYS A 115 4.48 12.07 -1.90
C LYS A 115 4.67 13.53 -2.38
N SER A 116 5.60 13.77 -3.29
CA SER A 116 5.82 15.10 -3.89
C SER A 116 4.64 15.57 -4.75
N GLY A 117 3.95 14.65 -5.40
CA GLY A 117 2.77 14.92 -6.22
C GLY A 117 1.48 14.57 -5.49
N PRO A 118 0.30 14.88 -6.08
CA PRO A 118 -1.01 14.73 -5.44
C PRO A 118 -1.46 13.28 -5.22
N TYR A 119 -0.85 12.33 -5.94
CA TYR A 119 -1.26 10.93 -5.93
C TYR A 119 -0.05 9.99 -5.87
N ILE A 120 -0.25 8.87 -5.19
CA ILE A 120 0.54 7.65 -5.35
C ILE A 120 -0.39 6.58 -5.90
N TYR A 121 0.12 5.81 -6.87
CA TYR A 121 -0.59 4.72 -7.52
C TYR A 121 -0.01 3.40 -7.02
N ILE A 122 -0.81 2.56 -6.37
CA ILE A 122 -0.42 1.21 -5.95
C ILE A 122 -0.85 0.23 -7.04
N LEU A 123 0.05 -0.61 -7.51
CA LEU A 123 -0.25 -1.62 -8.52
C LEU A 123 -1.22 -2.66 -7.93
N SER A 124 -2.22 -3.05 -8.72
CA SER A 124 -3.14 -4.13 -8.32
C SER A 124 -2.36 -5.42 -8.08
N GLY A 125 -2.77 -6.22 -7.09
CA GLY A 125 -2.08 -7.47 -6.79
C GLY A 125 -0.70 -7.37 -6.13
N ALA A 126 -0.13 -6.16 -5.97
CA ALA A 126 1.21 -6.02 -5.38
C ALA A 126 1.24 -6.17 -3.85
N LEU A 127 0.09 -5.96 -3.19
CA LEU A 127 -0.02 -5.88 -1.73
C LEU A 127 -1.14 -6.77 -1.18
N THR A 128 -0.86 -7.42 -0.05
CA THR A 128 -1.77 -8.32 0.67
C THR A 128 -1.96 -7.88 2.12
N LEU A 129 -3.12 -8.20 2.72
CA LEU A 129 -3.34 -8.05 4.16
C LEU A 129 -2.66 -9.16 4.99
N PHE A 130 -2.40 -10.32 4.37
CA PHE A 130 -1.86 -11.50 5.03
C PHE A 130 -0.43 -11.76 4.57
N GLN A 131 0.51 -11.76 5.51
CA GLN A 131 1.93 -11.94 5.20
C GLN A 131 2.18 -13.28 4.48
N GLY A 132 2.88 -13.23 3.35
CA GLY A 132 3.25 -14.43 2.57
C GLY A 132 2.12 -15.08 1.79
N GLN A 133 0.94 -14.44 1.69
CA GLN A 133 -0.14 -14.87 0.82
C GLN A 133 -0.24 -14.00 -0.43
N VAL A 134 -0.56 -14.63 -1.56
CA VAL A 134 -0.83 -13.92 -2.82
C VAL A 134 -2.22 -13.28 -2.72
N PRO A 135 -2.38 -11.97 -3.05
CA PRO A 135 -3.69 -11.34 -3.13
C PRO A 135 -4.62 -12.05 -4.12
N PRO A 136 -5.95 -12.04 -3.89
CA PRO A 136 -6.89 -12.64 -4.83
C PRO A 136 -6.87 -11.96 -6.22
N ASP A 137 -6.54 -10.67 -6.28
CA ASP A 137 -6.47 -9.86 -7.50
C ASP A 137 -5.07 -9.88 -8.16
N ALA A 138 -4.18 -10.80 -7.77
CA ALA A 138 -2.82 -10.86 -8.30
C ALA A 138 -2.76 -11.20 -9.79
N PHE A 139 -3.78 -11.87 -10.33
CA PHE A 139 -3.81 -12.37 -11.70
C PHE A 139 -4.92 -11.73 -12.56
N ASP A 140 -5.61 -10.70 -12.06
CA ASP A 140 -6.77 -10.07 -12.72
C ASP A 140 -6.46 -9.40 -14.07
N GLY A 141 -5.19 -9.29 -14.47
CA GLY A 141 -4.75 -8.69 -15.74
C GLY A 141 -4.13 -9.68 -16.75
N GLU A 142 -4.09 -10.99 -16.46
CA GLU A 142 -3.53 -11.97 -17.39
C GLU A 142 -4.51 -12.34 -18.52
N ASN A 143 -5.82 -12.23 -18.27
CA ASN A 143 -6.87 -12.64 -19.22
C ASN A 143 -7.13 -11.64 -20.37
N ASP A 144 -6.51 -10.46 -20.36
CA ASP A 144 -6.72 -9.41 -21.38
C ASP A 144 -5.74 -9.52 -22.57
N ASN A 145 -4.80 -10.49 -22.55
CA ASN A 145 -3.80 -10.68 -23.61
C ASN A 145 -4.13 -11.80 -24.62
N ASP A 146 -5.33 -12.39 -24.54
CA ASP A 146 -5.75 -13.51 -25.43
C ASP A 146 -6.61 -13.06 -26.64
N VAL A 147 -6.43 -11.85 -27.16
CA VAL A 147 -7.10 -11.38 -28.41
C VAL A 147 -6.14 -10.68 -29.36
#